data_AF-A0A512IRY6-F1
#
_entry.id   AF-A0A512IRY6-F1
#
_cell.length_a   1.000
_cell.length_b   1.000
_cell.length_c   1.000
_cell.angle_alpha   90.00
_cell.angle_beta   90.00
_cell.angle_gamma   90.00
#
_symmetry.space_group_name_H-M   'P 1'
#
loop_
_entity.id
_entity.type
_entity.pdbx_description
1 polymer ?
#
loop_
_entity_poly.entity_id
_entity_poly.type
_entity_poly.pdbx_seq_one_letter_code
_entity_poly.pdbx_strand_id
1 'polypeptide(L)'
;MPPIGRRKSASDRPPEAPTAQPDDELNETRLDALVDNCLAAHAIIAEHGTPAMRRLIDLLLFEIGSELGEHGEYRRRGRDLN
;
A
#
# COMPACT_ATOMS: atom_id res chain seq x y z
N MET A 1 10.71 -10.07 -60.60
CA MET A 1 10.04 -10.29 -59.30
C MET A 1 10.18 -9.03 -58.45
N PRO A 2 9.11 -8.41 -57.92
CA PRO A 2 9.24 -7.38 -56.89
C PRO A 2 8.85 -7.92 -55.50
N PRO A 3 9.41 -7.38 -54.41
CA PRO A 3 8.67 -7.25 -53.15
C PRO A 3 8.57 -5.75 -52.80
N ILE A 4 7.39 -5.13 -52.82
CA ILE A 4 6.40 -5.05 -51.73
C ILE A 4 7.06 -4.90 -50.36
N GLY A 5 7.03 -3.67 -49.84
CA GLY A 5 7.47 -3.33 -48.49
C GLY A 5 6.96 -1.96 -48.04
N ARG A 6 5.65 -1.74 -48.08
CA ARG A 6 5.00 -0.58 -47.44
C ARG A 6 4.24 -1.09 -46.21
N ARG A 7 4.67 -0.67 -45.02
CA ARG A 7 3.82 -0.41 -43.85
C ARG A 7 4.64 0.36 -42.80
N LYS A 8 4.46 1.68 -42.78
CA LYS A 8 4.64 2.48 -41.57
C LYS A 8 3.47 2.14 -40.65
N SER A 9 3.75 1.67 -39.44
CA SER A 9 2.81 1.75 -38.33
C SER A 9 3.52 2.49 -37.20
N ALA A 10 3.41 3.81 -37.23
CA ALA A 10 3.52 4.60 -36.02
C ALA A 10 2.26 4.28 -35.21
N SER A 11 2.41 3.52 -34.12
CA SER A 11 1.35 3.31 -33.14
C SER A 11 1.59 4.32 -32.02
N ASP A 12 1.07 5.53 -32.22
CA ASP A 12 0.79 6.46 -31.13
C ASP A 12 -0.21 5.79 -30.17
N ARG A 13 0.29 5.19 -29.10
CA ARG A 13 -0.53 4.88 -27.92
C ARG A 13 -0.15 5.92 -26.88
N PRO A 14 -1.10 6.74 -26.39
CA PRO A 14 -0.79 7.66 -25.29
C PRO A 14 -0.38 6.84 -24.06
N PRO A 15 0.51 7.36 -23.20
CA PRO A 15 0.89 6.68 -21.96
C PRO A 15 -0.37 6.52 -21.10
N GLU A 16 -0.74 5.28 -20.80
CA GLU A 16 -1.83 4.96 -19.89
C GLU A 16 -1.49 5.56 -18.51
N ALA A 17 -2.35 6.44 -18.01
CA ALA A 17 -2.22 7.00 -16.68
C ALA A 17 -2.23 5.86 -15.63
N PRO A 18 -1.50 6.00 -14.51
CA PRO A 18 -1.45 4.98 -13.47
C PRO A 18 -2.86 4.75 -12.88
N THR A 19 -3.52 3.69 -13.31
CA THR A 19 -4.77 3.20 -12.74
C THR A 19 -4.43 2.46 -11.45
N ALA A 20 -4.74 3.05 -10.29
CA ALA A 20 -4.82 2.31 -9.04
C ALA A 20 -5.75 1.10 -9.25
N GLN A 21 -5.27 -0.11 -8.96
CA GLN A 21 -6.08 -1.30 -9.17
C GLN A 21 -7.16 -1.35 -8.07
N PRO A 22 -8.39 -1.81 -8.37
CA PRO A 22 -9.47 -1.85 -7.37
C PRO A 22 -9.15 -2.74 -6.16
N ASP A 23 -8.20 -3.67 -6.31
CA ASP A 23 -7.70 -4.51 -5.23
C ASP A 23 -6.83 -3.72 -4.23
N ASP A 24 -6.18 -2.63 -4.65
CA ASP A 24 -5.35 -1.78 -3.80
C ASP A 24 -6.23 -0.97 -2.82
N GLU A 25 -7.35 -0.39 -3.28
CA GLU A 25 -8.27 0.37 -2.42
C GLU A 25 -8.95 -0.51 -1.35
N LEU A 26 -9.28 -1.76 -1.70
CA LEU A 26 -9.85 -2.72 -0.76
C LEU A 26 -8.84 -3.14 0.31
N ASN A 27 -7.57 -3.26 -0.07
CA ASN A 27 -6.48 -3.61 0.85
C ASN A 27 -6.12 -2.43 1.77
N GLU A 28 -6.13 -1.19 1.25
CA GLU A 28 -5.96 0.03 2.06
C GLU A 28 -7.08 0.14 3.11
N THR A 29 -8.34 -0.07 2.71
CA THR A 29 -9.48 -0.03 3.64
C THR A 29 -9.39 -1.09 4.74
N ARG A 30 -8.90 -2.30 4.41
CA ARG A 30 -8.70 -3.37 5.41
C ARG A 30 -7.55 -3.06 6.36
N LEU A 31 -6.49 -2.43 5.86
CA LEU A 31 -5.33 -2.04 6.65
C LEU A 31 -5.69 -0.91 7.61
N ASP A 32 -6.44 0.09 7.15
CA ASP A 32 -6.95 1.18 8.00
C ASP A 32 -7.83 0.63 9.13
N ALA A 33 -8.75 -0.30 8.82
CA ALA A 33 -9.56 -0.96 9.83
C ALA A 33 -8.72 -1.77 10.84
N LEU A 34 -7.61 -2.37 10.42
CA LEU A 34 -6.69 -3.08 11.31
C LEU A 34 -5.99 -2.09 12.26
N VAL A 35 -5.52 -0.95 11.74
CA VAL A 35 -4.90 0.11 12.54
C VAL A 35 -5.86 0.63 13.61
N ASP A 36 -7.09 0.93 13.24
CA ASP A 36 -8.12 1.42 14.17
C ASP A 36 -8.39 0.40 15.29
N ASN A 37 -8.48 -0.88 14.95
CA ASN A 37 -8.67 -1.95 15.94
C ASN A 37 -7.47 -2.07 16.89
N CYS A 38 -6.24 -1.95 16.39
CA CYS A 38 -5.03 -1.98 17.22
C CYS A 38 -4.93 -0.78 18.15
N LEU A 39 -5.31 0.42 17.69
CA LEU A 39 -5.37 1.62 18.53
C LEU A 39 -6.45 1.51 19.61
N ALA A 40 -7.62 0.98 19.27
CA ALA A 40 -8.69 0.72 20.25
C ALA A 40 -8.24 -0.31 21.30
N ALA A 41 -7.59 -1.40 20.88
CA ALA A 41 -7.03 -2.39 21.80
C ALA A 41 -5.94 -1.78 22.71
N HIS A 42 -5.08 -0.92 22.16
CA HIS A 42 -4.08 -0.20 22.95
C HIS A 42 -4.72 0.68 24.03
N ALA A 43 -5.79 1.42 23.72
CA ALA A 43 -6.49 2.23 24.71
C ALA A 43 -7.02 1.38 25.88
N ILE A 44 -7.65 0.24 25.58
CA ILE A 44 -8.17 -0.69 26.59
C ILE A 44 -7.03 -1.30 27.43
N ILE A 45 -5.92 -1.70 26.80
CA ILE A 45 -4.75 -2.29 27.47
C ILE A 45 -4.01 -1.25 28.31
N ALA A 46 -3.99 0.01 27.90
CA ALA A 46 -3.41 1.10 28.67
C ALA A 46 -4.18 1.37 29.97
N GLU A 47 -5.49 1.16 29.97
CA GLU A 47 -6.34 1.35 31.15
C GLU A 47 -6.39 0.11 32.06
N HIS A 48 -6.56 -1.08 31.48
CA HIS A 48 -6.86 -2.31 32.24
C HIS A 48 -5.82 -3.42 32.07
N GLY A 49 -4.84 -3.25 31.19
CA GLY A 49 -3.91 -4.30 30.81
C GLY A 49 -2.78 -4.50 31.81
N THR A 50 -2.30 -5.74 31.85
CA THR A 50 -1.09 -6.11 32.58
C THR A 50 0.17 -5.52 31.92
N PRO A 51 1.30 -5.41 32.65
CA PRO A 51 2.55 -4.94 32.06
C PRO A 51 2.99 -5.75 30.83
N ALA A 52 2.73 -7.07 30.82
CA ALA A 52 3.03 -7.92 29.67
C ALA A 52 2.16 -7.60 28.45
N MET A 53 0.86 -7.36 28.65
CA MET A 53 -0.05 -6.96 27.57
C MET A 53 0.34 -5.62 26.96
N ARG A 54 0.74 -4.64 27.79
CA ARG A 54 1.24 -3.33 27.32
C ARG A 54 2.45 -3.51 26.41
N ARG A 55 3.43 -4.32 26.83
CA ARG A 55 4.61 -4.61 26.02
C ARG A 55 4.27 -5.28 24.69
N LEU A 56 3.30 -6.19 24.69
CA LEU A 56 2.86 -6.89 23.48
C LEU A 56 2.15 -5.95 22.50
N ILE A 57 1.26 -5.08 22.98
CA ILE A 57 0.56 -4.15 22.09
C ILE A 57 1.50 -3.09 21.52
N ASP A 58 2.51 -2.64 22.28
CA ASP A 58 3.54 -1.72 21.79
C ASP A 58 4.34 -2.33 20.64
N LEU A 59 4.70 -3.62 20.74
CA LEU A 59 5.41 -4.34 19.69
C LEU A 59 4.55 -4.51 18.42
N LEU A 60 3.27 -4.85 18.58
CA LEU A 60 2.35 -4.98 17.46
C LEU A 60 2.15 -3.64 16.72
N LEU A 61 1.99 -2.54 17.45
CA LEU A 61 1.86 -1.21 16.86
C LEU A 61 3.13 -0.78 16.12
N PHE A 62 4.31 -1.14 16.65
CA PHE A 62 5.59 -0.87 15.99
C PHE A 62 5.73 -1.62 14.67
N GLU A 63 5.35 -2.91 14.63
CA GLU A 63 5.39 -3.73 13.42
C GLU A 63 4.44 -3.20 12.35
N ILE A 64 3.19 -2.89 12.72
CA ILE A 64 2.20 -2.30 11.81
C ILE A 64 2.68 -0.94 11.27
N GLY A 65 3.23 -0.09 12.14
CA GLY A 65 3.78 1.20 11.74
C GLY A 65 4.97 1.08 10.78
N SER A 66 5.79 0.04 10.95
CA SER A 66 6.93 -0.24 10.06
C SER A 66 6.44 -0.67 8.68
N GLU A 67 5.50 -1.61 8.61
CA GLU A 67 4.91 -2.09 7.36
C GLU A 67 4.21 -0.95 6.58
N LEU A 68 3.46 -0.09 7.28
CA LEU A 68 2.84 1.09 6.69
C LEU A 68 3.86 2.09 6.14
N GLY A 69 4.97 2.29 6.86
CA GLY A 69 6.07 3.14 6.41
C GLY A 69 6.72 2.61 5.13
N GLU A 70 7.00 1.31 5.07
CA GLU A 70 7.57 0.66 3.89
C GLU A 70 6.62 0.70 2.70
N HIS A 71 5.33 0.36 2.87
CA HIS A 71 4.35 0.46 1.79
C HIS A 71 4.13 1.90 1.31
N GLY A 72 4.21 2.88 2.20
CA GLY A 72 4.16 4.30 1.84
C GLY A 72 5.37 4.75 1.00
N GLU A 73 6.56 4.27 1.33
CA GLU A 73 7.80 4.52 0.60
C GLU A 73 7.77 3.92 -0.82
N TYR A 74 7.28 2.69 -0.97
CA TYR A 74 7.12 2.04 -2.29
C TYR A 74 6.10 2.77 -3.17
N ARG A 75 4.95 3.21 -2.61
CA ARG A 75 3.98 4.03 -3.35
C ARG A 75 4.54 5.39 -3.77
N ARG A 76 5.38 6.01 -2.94
CA ARG A 76 6.00 7.31 -3.26
C ARG A 76 7.02 7.18 -4.39
N ARG A 77 7.91 6.19 -4.32
CA ARG A 77 8.88 5.91 -5.41
C ARG A 77 8.21 5.49 -6.71
N GLY A 78 7.13 4.71 -6.64
CA GLY A 78 6.33 4.37 -7.83
C GLY A 78 5.67 5.59 -8.49
N ARG A 79 5.35 6.63 -7.72
CA ARG A 79 4.86 7.92 -8.24
C ARG A 79 5.97 8.81 -8.82
N ASP A 80 7.16 8.79 -8.24
CA ASP A 80 8.28 9.63 -8.66
C ASP A 80 9.00 9.09 -9.92
N LEU A 81 8.74 7.83 -10.29
CA LEU A 81 9.33 7.14 -11.46
C LEU A 81 8.40 7.13 -12.70
N ASN A 82 7.26 7.82 -12.64
CA ASN A 82 6.25 7.90 -13.70
C ASN A 82 5.97 9.36 -14.08
#